data_AF-A0A522TDF7-F1
#
_entry.id   AF-A0A522TDF7-F1
#
_cell.length_a   1.000
_cell.length_b   1.000
_cell.length_c   1.000
_cell.angle_alpha   90.00
_cell.angle_beta   90.00
_cell.angle_gamma   90.00
#
_symmetry.space_group_name_H-M   'P 1'
#
loop_
_entity.id
_entity.type
_entity.pdbx_description
1 polymer ?
#
loop_
_entity_poly.entity_id
_entity_poly.type
_entity_poly.pdbx_seq_one_letter_code
_entity_poly.pdbx_strand_id
1 'polypeptide(L)'
;MAMTVVTTRDELGFITSDQPCVWWNPEAYKRPPFFRSPGLAQKAIEVILPLGSHRAILISHHHERPLYAHLNREGTDEINRIVRFHCHEEFVSWKGETRPIWFDPGVAPDDAWENTPEAKTAAAKPEAPARL
;
A
#
# COMPACT_ATOMS: atom_id res chain seq x y z
N MET A 1 -10.76 -8.46 -12.43
CA MET A 1 -9.37 -8.52 -11.95
C MET A 1 -8.44 -8.91 -13.08
N ALA A 2 -7.33 -8.21 -13.22
CA ALA A 2 -6.25 -8.47 -14.15
C ALA A 2 -4.93 -8.61 -13.38
N MET A 3 -4.02 -9.41 -13.94
CA MET A 3 -2.70 -9.66 -13.39
C MET A 3 -1.64 -9.03 -14.30
N THR A 4 -0.71 -8.29 -13.70
CA THR A 4 0.44 -7.70 -14.36
C THR A 4 1.71 -8.17 -13.66
N VAL A 5 2.67 -8.68 -14.42
CA VAL A 5 4.03 -8.89 -13.93
C VAL A 5 4.81 -7.61 -14.13
N VAL A 6 5.16 -6.96 -13.03
CA VAL A 6 6.02 -5.77 -13.05
C VAL A 6 7.48 -6.19 -12.92
N THR A 7 8.34 -5.54 -13.69
CA THR A 7 9.79 -5.73 -13.68
C THR A 7 10.49 -4.42 -13.37
N THR A 8 11.67 -4.49 -12.78
CA THR A 8 12.50 -3.31 -12.53
C THR A 8 13.94 -3.58 -12.92
N ARG A 9 14.64 -2.52 -13.32
CA ARG A 9 16.10 -2.47 -13.50
C ARG A 9 16.78 -1.67 -12.40
N ASP A 10 16.03 -1.24 -11.40
CA ASP A 10 16.59 -0.59 -10.23
C ASP A 10 17.59 -1.54 -9.56
N GLU A 11 18.75 -1.00 -9.18
CA GLU A 11 19.84 -1.78 -8.62
C GLU A 11 19.47 -2.43 -7.28
N LEU A 12 18.64 -1.78 -6.47
CA LEU A 12 18.16 -2.33 -5.20
C LEU A 12 16.91 -3.19 -5.38
N GLY A 13 16.18 -2.97 -6.47
CA GLY A 13 15.05 -3.81 -6.86
C GLY A 13 13.90 -3.79 -5.84
N PHE A 14 13.04 -4.81 -5.90
CA PHE A 14 11.98 -5.00 -4.92
C PHE A 14 12.50 -5.64 -3.63
N ILE A 15 11.94 -5.20 -2.50
CA ILE A 15 12.09 -5.89 -1.22
C ILE A 15 11.01 -6.96 -1.06
N THR A 16 11.31 -7.99 -0.28
CA THR A 16 10.33 -8.98 0.21
C THR A 16 10.12 -8.81 1.71
N SER A 17 9.05 -9.34 2.28
CA SER A 17 8.84 -9.33 3.73
C SER A 17 8.27 -10.66 4.23
N ASP A 18 8.22 -10.79 5.55
CA ASP A 18 7.47 -11.81 6.27
C ASP A 18 5.97 -11.84 5.91
N GLN A 19 5.45 -10.76 5.31
CA GLN A 19 4.15 -10.71 4.65
C GLN A 19 4.32 -10.60 3.12
N PRO A 20 4.54 -11.73 2.40
CA PRO A 20 4.91 -11.72 0.99
C PRO A 20 3.77 -11.31 0.02
N CYS A 21 2.58 -11.06 0.55
CA CYS A 21 1.39 -10.64 -0.19
C CYS A 21 0.73 -9.46 0.52
N VAL A 22 0.80 -8.29 -0.10
CA VAL A 22 0.28 -7.04 0.46
C VAL A 22 -0.99 -6.65 -0.23
N TRP A 23 -2.03 -6.39 0.56
CA TRP A 23 -3.31 -5.89 0.09
C TRP A 23 -3.35 -4.40 0.36
N TRP A 24 -3.27 -3.62 -0.71
CA TRP A 24 -3.16 -2.18 -0.65
C TRP A 24 -4.35 -1.53 -1.35
N ASN A 25 -4.98 -0.55 -0.70
CA ASN A 25 -5.96 0.29 -1.37
C ASN A 25 -5.50 1.75 -1.25
N PRO A 26 -5.04 2.38 -2.35
CA PRO A 26 -4.60 3.76 -2.33
C PRO A 26 -5.73 4.73 -1.96
N GLU A 27 -7.00 4.34 -2.03
CA GLU A 27 -8.15 5.17 -1.64
C GLU A 27 -8.69 4.86 -0.24
N ALA A 28 -8.00 4.03 0.56
CA ALA A 28 -8.44 3.69 1.91
C ALA A 28 -8.61 4.93 2.80
N TYR A 29 -7.76 5.95 2.64
CA TYR A 29 -7.81 7.19 3.42
C TYR A 29 -9.13 7.97 3.27
N LYS A 30 -9.84 7.83 2.15
CA LYS A 30 -11.13 8.48 1.89
C LYS A 30 -12.27 7.88 2.72
N ARG A 31 -12.04 6.71 3.34
CA ARG A 31 -13.05 5.95 4.06
C ARG A 31 -12.98 6.19 5.56
N PRO A 32 -14.11 6.08 6.28
CA PRO A 32 -14.10 6.08 7.74
C PRO A 32 -13.21 4.97 8.31
N PRO A 33 -12.58 5.14 9.49
CA PRO A 33 -11.61 4.21 10.05
C PRO A 33 -12.04 2.74 10.07
N PHE A 34 -13.29 2.46 10.47
CA PHE A 34 -13.85 1.11 10.50
C PHE A 34 -13.96 0.42 9.13
N PHE A 35 -13.93 1.18 8.02
CA PHE A 35 -14.07 0.67 6.65
C PHE A 35 -12.76 0.77 5.83
N ARG A 36 -11.63 1.04 6.49
CA ARG A 36 -10.32 1.15 5.84
C ARG A 36 -9.66 -0.19 5.53
N SER A 37 -10.05 -1.26 6.23
CA SER A 37 -9.50 -2.59 6.01
C SER A 37 -9.65 -2.99 4.53
N PRO A 38 -8.58 -3.49 3.90
CA PRO A 38 -8.62 -3.85 2.49
C PRO A 38 -9.60 -4.99 2.25
N GLY A 39 -10.32 -4.94 1.13
CA GLY A 39 -11.29 -5.97 0.75
C GLY A 39 -11.41 -6.11 -0.75
N LEU A 40 -11.62 -7.34 -1.22
CA LEU A 40 -11.65 -7.66 -2.67
C LEU A 40 -12.77 -6.95 -3.43
N ALA A 41 -13.85 -6.58 -2.75
CA ALA A 41 -14.96 -5.80 -3.33
C ALA A 41 -14.62 -4.31 -3.55
N GLN A 42 -13.49 -3.82 -3.02
CA GLN A 42 -13.07 -2.44 -3.19
C GLN A 42 -12.43 -2.27 -4.56
N LYS A 43 -12.98 -1.41 -5.43
CA LYS A 43 -12.50 -1.26 -6.82
C LYS A 43 -11.03 -0.88 -6.94
N ALA A 44 -10.54 -0.02 -6.04
CA ALA A 44 -9.16 0.44 -6.02
C ALA A 44 -8.19 -0.52 -5.34
N ILE A 45 -8.63 -1.70 -4.85
CA ILE A 45 -7.72 -2.66 -4.23
C ILE A 45 -6.67 -3.16 -5.25
N GLU A 46 -5.43 -3.21 -4.77
CA GLU A 46 -4.30 -3.80 -5.45
C GLU A 46 -3.67 -4.84 -4.52
N VAL A 47 -3.34 -6.01 -5.09
CA VAL A 47 -2.59 -7.06 -4.41
C VAL A 47 -1.20 -7.11 -5.00
N ILE A 48 -0.19 -6.94 -4.16
CA ILE A 48 1.22 -6.86 -4.56
C ILE A 48 1.96 -8.06 -3.99
N LEU A 49 2.66 -8.79 -4.87
CA LEU A 49 3.47 -9.96 -4.49
C LEU A 49 4.87 -9.82 -5.11
N PRO A 50 5.87 -9.34 -4.35
CA PRO A 50 7.26 -9.40 -4.78
C PRO A 50 7.69 -10.86 -4.93
N LEU A 51 8.15 -11.26 -6.11
CA LEU A 51 8.64 -12.62 -6.39
C LEU A 51 10.15 -12.76 -6.17
N GLY A 52 10.83 -11.63 -5.99
CA GLY A 52 12.27 -11.49 -5.85
C GLY A 52 12.69 -10.07 -6.20
N SER A 53 14.00 -9.82 -6.35
CA SER A 53 14.52 -8.47 -6.50
C SER A 53 14.13 -7.75 -7.80
N HIS A 54 13.78 -8.45 -8.88
CA HIS A 54 13.55 -7.82 -10.19
C HIS A 54 12.14 -8.01 -10.73
N ARG A 55 11.27 -8.74 -10.01
CA ARG A 55 9.92 -9.08 -10.47
C ARG A 55 8.93 -9.03 -9.30
N ALA A 56 7.76 -8.46 -9.55
CA ALA A 56 6.61 -8.56 -8.67
C ALA A 56 5.34 -8.81 -9.49
N ILE A 57 4.32 -9.37 -8.86
CA ILE A 57 2.97 -9.49 -9.42
C ILE A 57 2.12 -8.38 -8.81
N LEU A 58 1.38 -7.68 -9.67
CA LEU A 58 0.32 -6.76 -9.31
C LEU A 58 -1.02 -7.35 -9.79
N ILE A 59 -1.97 -7.50 -8.89
CA ILE A 59 -3.34 -7.90 -9.22
C ILE A 59 -4.26 -6.74 -8.87
N SER A 60 -5.05 -6.27 -9.82
CA SER A 60 -5.98 -5.14 -9.60
C SER A 60 -7.25 -5.30 -10.43
N HIS A 61 -8.23 -4.42 -10.22
CA HIS A 61 -9.40 -4.34 -11.11
C HIS A 61 -9.14 -3.53 -12.39
N HIS A 62 -7.94 -2.98 -12.58
CA HIS A 62 -7.56 -2.23 -13.78
C HIS A 62 -7.22 -3.16 -14.95
N HIS A 63 -8.22 -3.43 -15.79
CA HIS A 63 -8.09 -4.34 -16.94
C HIS A 63 -7.23 -3.80 -18.09
N GLU A 64 -6.91 -2.51 -18.09
CA GLU A 64 -6.14 -1.85 -19.14
C GLU A 64 -4.62 -2.00 -18.96
N ARG A 65 -4.16 -2.56 -17.84
CA ARG A 65 -2.72 -2.74 -17.60
C ARG A 65 -2.18 -3.88 -18.49
N PRO A 66 -0.98 -3.72 -19.09
CA PRO A 66 -0.36 -4.79 -19.86
C PRO A 66 -0.02 -5.99 -18.96
N LEU A 67 0.11 -7.18 -19.55
CA LEU A 67 0.53 -8.39 -18.84
C LEU A 67 1.94 -8.23 -18.24
N TYR A 68 2.82 -7.51 -18.94
CA TYR A 68 4.16 -7.17 -18.47
C TYR A 68 4.34 -5.66 -18.48
N ALA A 69 4.79 -5.11 -17.37
CA ALA A 69 5.14 -3.70 -17.25
C ALA A 69 6.55 -3.54 -16.69
N HIS A 70 7.24 -2.49 -17.11
CA HIS A 70 8.53 -2.11 -16.55
C HIS A 70 8.35 -0.87 -15.69
N LEU A 71 8.70 -0.98 -14.41
CA LEU A 71 8.68 0.15 -13.49
C LEU A 71 9.99 0.92 -13.55
N ASN A 72 9.88 2.23 -13.45
CA ASN A 72 11.03 3.08 -13.15
C ASN A 72 11.39 2.95 -11.65
N ARG A 73 12.42 3.68 -11.25
CA ARG A 73 12.86 3.73 -9.85
C ARG A 73 11.74 4.16 -8.91
N GLU A 74 10.99 5.19 -9.26
CA GLU A 74 9.90 5.74 -8.42
C GLU A 74 8.81 4.70 -8.16
N GLY A 75 8.35 3.98 -9.19
CA GLY A 75 7.37 2.91 -9.01
C GLY A 75 7.90 1.72 -8.21
N THR A 76 9.21 1.46 -8.30
CA THR A 76 9.87 0.44 -7.46
C THR A 76 9.93 0.89 -6.00
N ASP A 77 10.31 2.14 -5.77
CA ASP A 77 10.38 2.75 -4.44
C ASP A 77 8.99 2.81 -3.78
N GLU A 78 7.92 3.09 -4.54
CA GLU A 78 6.55 3.07 -4.02
C GLU A 78 6.08 1.67 -3.61
N ILE A 79 6.35 0.65 -4.44
CA ILE A 79 6.07 -0.74 -4.06
C ILE A 79 6.84 -1.13 -2.81
N ASN A 80 8.12 -0.77 -2.71
CA ASN A 80 8.93 -1.06 -1.53
C ASN A 80 8.42 -0.34 -0.29
N ARG A 81 7.99 0.92 -0.41
CA ARG A 81 7.34 1.68 0.66
C ARG A 81 6.09 0.96 1.15
N ILE A 82 5.20 0.56 0.23
CA ILE A 82 3.99 -0.20 0.55
C ILE A 82 4.33 -1.52 1.27
N VAL A 83 5.25 -2.31 0.72
CA VAL A 83 5.68 -3.59 1.32
C VAL A 83 6.28 -3.35 2.70
N ARG A 84 7.09 -2.31 2.87
CA ARG A 84 7.72 -1.97 4.15
C ARG A 84 6.68 -1.62 5.22
N PHE A 85 5.64 -0.85 4.89
CA PHE A 85 4.62 -0.48 5.86
C PHE A 85 3.62 -1.60 6.19
N HIS A 86 3.53 -2.64 5.35
CA HIS A 86 2.69 -3.82 5.57
C HIS A 86 3.48 -5.04 6.07
N CYS A 87 4.79 -4.90 6.25
CA CYS A 87 5.64 -5.87 6.92
C CYS A 87 5.32 -5.88 8.42
N HIS A 88 5.27 -7.07 9.02
CA HIS A 88 4.95 -7.22 10.44
C HIS A 88 6.19 -7.08 11.32
N GLU A 89 7.21 -7.90 11.06
CA GLU A 89 8.47 -7.93 11.81
C GLU A 89 9.65 -7.49 10.95
N GLU A 90 9.88 -8.16 9.82
CA GLU A 90 11.08 -7.97 9.00
C GLU A 90 10.87 -7.99 7.48
N PHE A 91 11.69 -7.20 6.80
CA PHE A 91 11.78 -7.16 5.34
C PHE A 91 13.22 -7.39 4.91
N VAL A 92 13.39 -7.90 3.69
CA VAL A 92 14.68 -8.28 3.13
C VAL A 92 14.91 -7.53 1.82
N SER A 93 16.07 -6.89 1.74
CA SER A 93 16.66 -6.34 0.52
C SER A 93 17.75 -7.27 0.03
N TRP A 94 17.79 -7.59 -1.27
CA TRP A 94 18.73 -8.58 -1.80
C TRP A 94 20.20 -8.13 -1.72
N LYS A 95 20.46 -6.82 -1.59
CA LYS A 95 21.80 -6.26 -1.34
C LYS A 95 22.06 -5.88 0.11
N GLY A 96 21.07 -5.99 0.99
CA GLY A 96 21.16 -5.49 2.37
C GLY A 96 21.13 -3.96 2.49
N GLU A 97 20.86 -3.24 1.39
CA GLU A 97 20.78 -1.78 1.35
C GLU A 97 19.33 -1.29 1.42
N THR A 98 19.15 -0.06 1.93
CA THR A 98 17.83 0.58 2.05
C THR A 98 17.83 2.00 1.50
N ARG A 99 16.63 2.55 1.23
CA ARG A 99 16.45 3.97 0.90
C ARG A 99 15.55 4.66 1.91
N PRO A 100 15.85 5.92 2.28
CA PRO A 100 15.01 6.68 3.22
C PRO A 100 13.53 6.76 2.81
N ILE A 101 13.24 6.87 1.50
CA ILE A 101 11.87 6.97 0.97
C ILE A 101 11.00 5.74 1.30
N TRP A 102 11.59 4.56 1.54
CA TRP A 102 10.83 3.36 1.91
C TRP A 102 10.24 3.46 3.32
N PHE A 103 10.74 4.38 4.15
CA PHE A 103 10.29 4.62 5.51
C PHE A 103 9.46 5.90 5.65
N ASP A 104 9.16 6.59 4.53
CA ASP A 104 8.37 7.80 4.52
C ASP A 104 6.87 7.45 4.48
N PRO A 105 6.08 7.74 5.54
CA PRO A 105 4.64 7.49 5.51
C PRO A 105 3.92 8.38 4.47
N GLY A 106 4.55 9.46 4.01
CA GLY A 106 3.96 10.48 3.16
C GLY A 106 3.07 11.43 3.95
N VAL A 107 2.37 12.30 3.22
CA VAL A 107 1.44 13.29 3.78
C VAL A 107 0.01 12.86 3.49
N ALA A 108 -0.86 12.99 4.49
CA ALA A 108 -2.28 12.72 4.31
C ALA A 108 -2.88 13.68 3.24
N PRO A 109 -3.60 13.16 2.23
CA PRO A 109 -4.24 13.99 1.21
C PRO A 109 -5.32 14.92 1.77
N ASP A 110 -5.60 16.02 1.08
CA ASP A 110 -6.62 17.00 1.47
C ASP A 110 -8.04 16.39 1.52
N ASP A 111 -8.31 15.40 0.67
CA ASP A 111 -9.58 14.66 0.60
C ASP A 111 -9.63 13.44 1.56
N ALA A 112 -8.72 13.36 2.53
CA ALA A 112 -8.80 12.40 3.62
C ALA A 112 -10.10 12.52 4.41
N TRP A 113 -10.62 11.37 4.88
CA TRP A 113 -11.86 11.32 5.64
C TRP A 113 -11.81 12.24 6.87
N GLU A 114 -10.66 12.35 7.53
CA GLU A 114 -10.41 13.22 8.69
C GLU A 114 -10.72 14.70 8.43
N ASN A 115 -10.62 15.14 7.17
CA ASN A 115 -10.87 16.52 6.78
C ASN A 115 -12.37 16.81 6.54
N THR A 116 -13.20 15.76 6.48
CA THR A 116 -14.65 15.87 6.25
C THR A 116 -15.41 16.45 7.45
N PRO A 117 -16.54 17.13 7.23
CA PRO A 117 -17.42 17.59 8.31
C PRO A 117 -17.88 16.46 9.23
N GLU A 118 -18.14 15.27 8.66
CA GLU A 118 -18.58 14.07 9.38
C GLU A 118 -17.53 13.61 10.39
N ALA A 119 -16.25 13.57 9.99
CA ALA A 119 -15.15 13.21 10.88
C ALA A 119 -14.97 14.22 12.01
N LYS A 120 -15.04 15.52 11.72
CA LYS A 120 -14.96 16.59 12.72
C LYS A 120 -16.11 16.51 13.73
N THR A 121 -17.30 16.16 13.27
CA THR A 121 -18.48 15.96 14.13
C THR A 121 -18.34 14.71 15.01
N ALA A 122 -17.78 13.62 14.46
CA ALA A 122 -17.51 12.39 15.22
C ALA A 122 -16.45 12.62 16.32
N ALA A 123 -15.40 13.39 16.03
CA ALA A 123 -14.38 13.75 17.01
C ALA A 123 -14.89 14.69 18.12
N ALA A 124 -15.91 15.50 17.84
CA ALA A 124 -16.50 16.42 18.80
C ALA A 124 -17.49 15.76 19.80
N LYS A 125 -17.90 14.51 19.58
CA LYS A 125 -18.74 13.78 20.54
C LYS A 125 -17.84 13.19 21.64
N PRO A 126 -17.99 13.61 22.92
CA PRO A 126 -17.25 13.00 24.01
C PRO A 126 -17.67 11.53 24.15
N GLU A 127 -16.71 10.65 24.43
CA GLU A 127 -16.97 9.26 24.79
C GLU A 127 -18.00 9.23 25.94
N ALA A 128 -19.11 8.55 25.73
CA ALA A 128 -20.07 8.30 26.81
C ALA A 128 -19.32 7.52 27.91
N PRO A 129 -19.50 7.87 29.21
CA PRO A 129 -18.76 7.22 30.27
C PRO A 129 -19.04 5.71 30.26
N ALA A 130 -17.96 4.93 30.36
CA ALA A 130 -18.00 3.48 30.45
C ALA A 130 -19.00 3.08 31.55
N ARG A 131 -20.02 2.31 31.19
CA ARG A 131 -20.93 1.70 32.16
C ARG A 131 -20.15 0.60 32.88
N LEU A 132 -19.86 0.85 34.16
CA LEU A 132 -19.39 -0.14 35.14
C LEU A 132 -20.50 -1.13 35.49
#